data_AF-A0A1N7I6M6-F1
#
_entry.id   AF-A0A1N7I6M6-F1
#
_cell.length_a   1.000
_cell.length_b   1.000
_cell.length_c   1.000
_cell.angle_alpha   90.00
_cell.angle_beta   90.00
_cell.angle_gamma   90.00
#
_symmetry.space_group_name_H-M   'P 1'
#
loop_
_entity.id
_entity.type
_entity.pdbx_description
1 polymer ?
#
loop_
_entity_poly.entity_id
_entity_poly.type
_entity_poly.pdbx_seq_one_letter_code
_entity_poly.pdbx_strand_id
1 'polypeptide(L)'
;MSQEDSLLNDNLKGINNNINHLNNNLNSFNSQLGNINSEIGNINNQQQALDGRMNDMSGIIDDFIKADKEKRELQLAENMQESLKQDLSNKFGYYEEIRRTVLGILQAVDSGIVRHEIMQDAAESLMIKTPNYWLAPAMVAIVAWVRDDREDTEKALNEALRRDDYKTTLFFMLLMRRLGRDEACHQWVQRYLMHQDPYRLDREFVMVLEAAATGSFPQASRELIISTVDGWLNLLTQTDQYINEQKNEWLKFFQSKGRLDHKEYPFLEKYCTNWADLKSSMKKVKLHQFLISYIKNILNSPVDESKTSKNQLDEILSLLITNFDDEEFELQKKIKLNQLIIDQKRDKRSAKPDYSAQEKAFEEKTNFLQMLTNVAFIPELAGGTHATQPLAVAISSPWIVEAHEAYTAEYKMNTVTTADLTIENYKISSDSTDEAEQMKVHGEYWDKILKDEVKKASSGNGCIVAITIPFYAFGLFCYLTNPKAYILSYIIFSVCTGFLALMFWAGSSNKADARRKVNESRIKSDEALRGCLTELKDFKAEYDREDAKASEVKTMLQSIRAEEFLANSRTTS
;
A
#
# COMPACT_ATOMS: atom_id res chain seq x y z
N MET A 1 83.13 65.41 30.80
CA MET A 1 81.99 64.47 30.89
C MET A 1 80.76 65.33 30.98
N SER A 2 80.11 65.48 29.83
CA SER A 2 79.46 66.70 29.34
C SER A 2 77.94 66.54 29.32
N GLN A 3 77.20 67.65 29.24
CA GLN A 3 75.74 67.79 29.09
C GLN A 3 75.03 66.77 28.18
N GLU A 4 75.74 66.10 27.28
CA GLU A 4 75.25 64.98 26.47
C GLU A 4 74.69 63.82 27.30
N ASP A 5 75.31 63.43 28.42
CA ASP A 5 74.84 62.28 29.24
C ASP A 5 73.49 62.57 29.92
N SER A 6 73.23 63.84 30.28
CA SER A 6 71.96 64.29 30.87
C SER A 6 70.83 64.32 29.85
N LEU A 7 71.09 64.86 28.65
CA LEU A 7 70.13 64.89 27.55
C LEU A 7 69.80 63.47 27.05
N LEU A 8 70.79 62.59 27.02
CA LEU A 8 70.59 61.19 26.68
C LEU A 8 69.70 60.49 27.71
N ASN A 9 69.90 60.74 29.00
CA ASN A 9 69.11 60.14 30.08
C ASN A 9 67.65 60.62 30.09
N ASP A 10 67.40 61.91 29.84
CA ASP A 10 66.04 62.44 29.76
C ASP A 10 65.30 61.97 28.50
N ASN A 11 66.00 61.85 27.37
CA ASN A 11 65.44 61.22 26.17
C ASN A 11 65.15 59.72 26.39
N LEU A 12 66.02 59.00 27.11
CA LEU A 12 65.80 57.60 27.49
C LEU A 12 64.60 57.45 28.42
N LYS A 13 64.38 58.37 29.37
CA LYS A 13 63.17 58.40 30.21
C LYS A 13 61.91 58.69 29.40
N GLY A 14 61.98 59.64 28.46
CA GLY A 14 60.87 59.94 27.55
C GLY A 14 60.50 58.74 26.67
N ILE A 15 61.51 58.05 26.12
CA ILE A 15 61.33 56.81 25.36
C ILE A 15 60.75 55.71 26.25
N ASN A 16 61.23 55.53 27.48
CA ASN A 16 60.72 54.53 28.42
C ASN A 16 59.25 54.78 28.80
N ASN A 17 58.86 56.05 29.01
CA ASN A 17 57.47 56.41 29.28
C ASN A 17 56.57 56.16 28.06
N ASN A 18 57.05 56.48 26.85
CA ASN A 18 56.32 56.19 25.61
C ASN A 18 56.19 54.68 25.37
N ILE A 19 57.22 53.89 25.68
CA ILE A 19 57.17 52.42 25.63
C ILE A 19 56.15 51.90 26.65
N ASN A 20 56.11 52.44 27.86
CA ASN A 20 55.12 52.04 28.87
C ASN A 20 53.68 52.39 28.45
N HIS A 21 53.47 53.57 27.86
CA HIS A 21 52.17 53.94 27.30
C HIS A 21 51.78 53.06 26.11
N LEU A 22 52.72 52.74 25.21
CA LEU A 22 52.50 51.80 24.12
C LEU A 22 52.18 50.40 24.63
N ASN A 23 52.85 49.93 25.68
CA ASN A 23 52.61 48.63 26.27
C ASN A 23 51.23 48.56 26.94
N ASN A 24 50.82 49.62 27.63
CA ASN A 24 49.47 49.71 28.21
C ASN A 24 48.39 49.79 27.13
N ASN A 25 48.63 50.53 26.04
CA ASN A 25 47.72 50.58 24.90
C ASN A 25 47.66 49.24 24.15
N LEU A 26 48.78 48.54 23.99
CA LEU A 26 48.83 47.20 23.41
C LEU A 26 48.10 46.17 24.28
N ASN A 27 48.20 46.27 25.60
CA ASN A 27 47.47 45.40 26.52
C ASN A 27 45.96 45.68 26.50
N SER A 28 45.56 46.95 26.43
CA SER A 28 44.16 47.36 26.24
C SER A 28 43.62 46.93 24.87
N PHE A 29 44.44 47.03 23.83
CA PHE A 29 44.08 46.57 22.49
C PHE A 29 43.98 45.05 22.41
N ASN A 30 44.86 44.31 23.09
CA ASN A 30 44.77 42.85 23.21
C ASN A 30 43.53 42.40 23.99
N SER A 31 43.15 43.12 25.06
CA SER A 31 41.93 42.80 25.79
C SER A 31 40.67 43.12 24.96
N GLN A 32 40.67 44.23 24.21
CA GLN A 32 39.62 44.55 23.23
C GLN A 32 39.56 43.52 22.10
N LEU A 33 40.69 43.06 21.57
CA LEU A 33 40.74 41.98 20.57
C LEU A 33 40.25 40.64 21.12
N GLY A 34 40.54 40.34 22.39
CA GLY A 34 40.01 39.16 23.08
C GLY A 34 38.48 39.21 23.23
N ASN A 35 37.94 40.38 23.56
CA ASN A 35 36.49 40.60 23.65
C ASN A 35 35.82 40.58 22.26
N ILE A 36 36.47 41.13 21.23
CA ILE A 36 35.96 41.06 19.84
C ILE A 36 35.97 39.62 19.34
N ASN A 37 37.00 38.82 19.62
CA ASN A 37 37.02 37.41 19.25
C ASN A 37 35.92 36.60 19.95
N SER A 38 35.59 36.91 21.21
CA SER A 38 34.49 36.24 21.91
C SER A 38 33.12 36.70 21.39
N GLU A 39 32.94 37.99 21.07
CA GLU A 39 31.73 38.50 20.41
C GLU A 39 31.54 37.92 19.00
N ILE A 40 32.61 37.80 18.20
CA ILE A 40 32.58 37.13 16.89
C ILE A 40 32.20 35.65 17.02
N GLY A 41 32.73 34.94 18.03
CA GLY A 41 32.33 33.56 18.32
C GLY A 41 30.85 33.45 18.69
N ASN A 42 30.33 34.39 19.48
CA ASN A 42 28.91 34.46 19.85
C ASN A 42 28.01 34.80 18.65
N ILE A 43 28.44 35.71 17.77
CA ILE A 43 27.72 36.05 16.52
C ILE A 43 27.67 34.85 15.58
N ASN A 44 28.77 34.10 15.43
CA ASN A 44 28.80 32.91 14.58
C ASN A 44 27.84 31.82 15.11
N ASN A 45 27.79 31.63 16.43
CA ASN A 45 26.83 30.71 17.05
C ASN A 45 25.37 31.19 16.88
N GLN A 46 25.11 32.49 17.01
CA GLN A 46 23.78 33.08 16.77
C GLN A 46 23.37 32.98 15.30
N GLN A 47 24.30 33.14 14.36
CA GLN A 47 24.06 33.00 12.93
C GLN A 47 23.76 31.54 12.56
N GLN A 48 24.52 30.57 13.06
CA GLN A 48 24.19 29.15 12.89
C GLN A 48 22.83 28.78 13.50
N ALA A 49 22.48 29.35 14.65
CA ALA A 49 21.17 29.15 15.27
C ALA A 49 20.04 29.80 14.45
N LEU A 50 20.28 30.96 13.82
CA LEU A 50 19.35 31.63 12.91
C LEU A 50 19.14 30.84 11.61
N ASP A 51 20.22 30.31 11.02
CA ASP A 51 20.17 29.46 9.82
C ASP A 51 19.40 28.16 10.11
N GLY A 52 19.63 27.54 11.28
CA GLY A 52 18.84 26.39 11.75
C GLY A 52 17.35 26.72 11.88
N ARG A 53 17.01 27.85 12.50
CA ARG A 53 15.61 28.30 12.66
C ARG A 53 14.95 28.67 11.33
N MET A 54 15.69 29.22 10.37
CA MET A 54 15.16 29.48 9.02
C MET A 54 14.88 28.19 8.25
N ASN A 55 15.74 27.18 8.36
CA ASN A 55 15.51 25.87 7.77
C ASN A 55 14.30 25.17 8.42
N ASP A 56 14.20 25.21 9.75
CA ASP A 56 13.04 24.68 10.48
C ASP A 56 11.74 25.40 10.08
N MET A 57 11.77 26.73 9.96
CA MET A 57 10.62 27.52 9.52
C MET A 57 10.23 27.23 8.07
N SER A 58 11.19 27.01 7.18
CA SER A 58 10.93 26.61 5.80
C SER A 58 10.26 25.23 5.75
N GLY A 59 10.72 24.28 6.57
CA GLY A 59 10.06 22.97 6.72
C GLY A 59 8.63 23.08 7.23
N ILE A 60 8.38 23.91 8.25
CA ILE A 60 7.03 24.15 8.80
C ILE A 60 6.11 24.80 7.75
N ILE A 61 6.61 25.76 6.97
CA ILE A 61 5.83 26.41 5.90
C ILE A 61 5.50 25.41 4.79
N ASP A 62 6.46 24.60 4.37
CA ASP A 62 6.23 23.56 3.36
C ASP A 62 5.18 22.54 3.83
N ASP A 63 5.26 22.12 5.09
CA ASP A 63 4.29 21.20 5.68
C ASP A 63 2.91 21.85 5.84
N PHE A 64 2.84 23.13 6.20
CA PHE A 64 1.60 23.90 6.24
C PHE A 64 0.98 24.05 4.86
N ILE A 65 1.75 24.40 3.82
CA ILE A 65 1.26 24.54 2.45
C ILE A 65 0.73 23.21 1.94
N LYS A 66 1.43 22.10 2.22
CA LYS A 66 0.95 20.74 1.89
C LYS A 66 -0.37 20.44 2.59
N ALA A 67 -0.44 20.67 3.90
CA ALA A 67 -1.65 20.42 4.69
C ALA A 67 -2.84 21.29 4.25
N ASP A 68 -2.61 22.57 3.94
CA ASP A 68 -3.63 23.48 3.43
C ASP A 68 -4.13 23.05 2.05
N LYS A 69 -3.22 22.67 1.14
CA LYS A 69 -3.60 22.15 -0.18
C LYS A 69 -4.42 20.86 -0.04
N GLU A 70 -3.98 19.90 0.76
CA GLU A 70 -4.71 18.66 1.03
C GLU A 70 -6.12 18.94 1.57
N LYS A 71 -6.24 19.86 2.54
CA LYS A 71 -7.51 20.27 3.13
C LYS A 71 -8.44 20.94 2.12
N ARG A 72 -7.93 21.86 1.29
CA ARG A 72 -8.72 22.51 0.24
C ARG A 72 -9.24 21.50 -0.77
N GLU A 73 -8.39 20.59 -1.21
CA GLU A 73 -8.84 19.57 -2.16
C GLU A 73 -9.85 18.58 -1.55
N LEU A 74 -9.74 18.26 -0.25
CA LEU A 74 -10.76 17.48 0.47
C LEU A 74 -12.08 18.24 0.54
N GLN A 75 -12.05 19.52 0.89
CA GLN A 75 -13.25 20.36 0.95
C GLN A 75 -13.93 20.52 -0.41
N LEU A 76 -13.15 20.65 -1.49
CA LEU A 76 -13.69 20.66 -2.86
C LEU A 76 -14.38 19.34 -3.20
N ALA A 77 -13.78 18.21 -2.82
CA ALA A 77 -14.41 16.90 -3.02
C ALA A 77 -15.71 16.78 -2.20
N GLU A 78 -15.72 17.19 -0.93
CA GLU A 78 -16.93 17.20 -0.08
C GLU A 78 -18.05 18.06 -0.68
N ASN A 79 -17.74 19.28 -1.12
CA ASN A 79 -18.72 20.18 -1.77
C ASN A 79 -19.26 19.59 -3.08
N MET A 80 -18.39 18.98 -3.89
CA MET A 80 -18.81 18.29 -5.12
C MET A 80 -19.77 17.13 -4.79
N GLN A 81 -19.51 16.42 -3.69
CA GLN A 81 -20.37 15.32 -3.25
C GLN A 81 -21.76 15.82 -2.86
N GLU A 82 -21.82 16.92 -2.12
CA GLU A 82 -23.08 17.54 -1.71
C GLU A 82 -23.90 18.00 -2.93
N SER A 83 -23.26 18.67 -3.88
CA SER A 83 -23.89 19.08 -5.15
C SER A 83 -24.44 17.88 -5.93
N LEU A 84 -23.66 16.81 -6.07
CA LEU A 84 -24.12 15.62 -6.79
C LEU A 84 -25.31 14.93 -6.11
N LYS A 85 -25.32 14.87 -4.77
CA LYS A 85 -26.45 14.34 -4.00
C LYS A 85 -27.70 15.21 -4.13
N GLN A 86 -27.53 16.53 -4.15
CA GLN A 86 -28.63 17.46 -4.37
C GLN A 86 -29.22 17.30 -5.78
N ASP A 87 -28.37 17.18 -6.80
CA ASP A 87 -28.80 16.95 -8.18
C ASP A 87 -29.58 15.64 -8.34
N LEU A 88 -29.10 14.58 -7.67
CA LEU A 88 -29.79 13.30 -7.63
C LEU A 88 -31.18 13.45 -6.98
N SER A 89 -31.27 14.06 -5.80
CA SER A 89 -32.54 14.26 -5.08
C SER A 89 -33.54 15.10 -5.90
N ASN A 90 -33.05 16.17 -6.55
CA ASN A 90 -33.90 17.03 -7.39
C ASN A 90 -34.49 16.29 -8.60
N LYS A 91 -33.71 15.41 -9.23
CA LYS A 91 -34.14 14.69 -10.44
C LYS A 91 -34.96 13.43 -10.14
N PHE A 92 -34.60 12.71 -9.07
CA PHE A 92 -35.09 11.35 -8.82
C PHE A 92 -35.74 11.17 -7.43
N GLY A 93 -36.00 12.25 -6.69
CA GLY A 93 -36.69 12.17 -5.40
C GLY A 93 -38.07 11.49 -5.47
N TYR A 94 -38.78 11.61 -6.59
CA TYR A 94 -40.04 10.89 -6.81
C TYR A 94 -39.85 9.37 -6.98
N TYR A 95 -38.70 8.92 -7.48
CA TYR A 95 -38.41 7.48 -7.61
C TYR A 95 -38.23 6.88 -6.21
N GLU A 96 -37.49 7.56 -5.33
CA GLU A 96 -37.39 7.20 -3.92
C GLU A 96 -38.77 7.14 -3.22
N GLU A 97 -39.64 8.12 -3.48
CA GLU A 97 -41.00 8.13 -2.92
C GLU A 97 -41.81 6.89 -3.37
N ILE A 98 -41.73 6.51 -4.64
CA ILE A 98 -42.41 5.32 -5.18
C ILE A 98 -41.85 4.05 -4.59
N ARG A 99 -40.52 3.89 -4.57
CA ARG A 99 -39.83 2.73 -3.97
C ARG A 99 -40.29 2.50 -2.53
N ARG A 100 -40.33 3.57 -1.72
CA ARG A 100 -40.83 3.52 -0.34
C ARG A 100 -42.32 3.17 -0.27
N THR A 101 -43.12 3.66 -1.20
CA THR A 101 -44.58 3.43 -1.23
C THR A 101 -44.91 2.00 -1.64
N VAL A 102 -44.19 1.43 -2.62
CA VAL A 102 -44.33 0.00 -3.00
C VAL A 102 -44.03 -0.90 -1.80
N LEU A 103 -42.93 -0.67 -1.10
CA LEU A 103 -42.60 -1.43 0.12
C LEU A 103 -43.69 -1.28 1.19
N GLY A 104 -44.18 -0.05 1.40
CA GLY A 104 -45.28 0.23 2.33
C GLY A 104 -46.58 -0.48 1.94
N ILE A 105 -46.92 -0.54 0.65
CA ILE A 105 -48.09 -1.27 0.14
C ILE A 105 -47.92 -2.77 0.37
N LEU A 106 -46.76 -3.36 0.07
CA LEU A 106 -46.52 -4.79 0.30
C LEU A 106 -46.66 -5.17 1.78
N GLN A 107 -46.17 -4.33 2.70
CA GLN A 107 -46.37 -4.50 4.14
C GLN A 107 -47.82 -4.28 4.58
N ALA A 108 -48.48 -3.28 4.01
CA ALA A 108 -49.88 -2.97 4.30
C ALA A 108 -50.82 -4.11 3.88
N VAL A 109 -50.57 -4.71 2.71
CA VAL A 109 -51.31 -5.87 2.19
C VAL A 109 -51.12 -7.07 3.11
N ASP A 110 -49.89 -7.36 3.54
CA ASP A 110 -49.60 -8.46 4.47
C ASP A 110 -50.33 -8.28 5.83
N SER A 111 -50.41 -7.05 6.32
CA SER A 111 -51.07 -6.74 7.60
C SER A 111 -52.60 -6.62 7.51
N GLY A 112 -53.13 -6.31 6.32
CA GLY A 112 -54.56 -6.07 6.09
C GLY A 112 -55.12 -4.81 6.79
N ILE A 113 -54.26 -3.90 7.25
CA ILE A 113 -54.67 -2.75 8.09
C ILE A 113 -55.14 -1.55 7.26
N VAL A 114 -54.66 -1.43 6.01
CA VAL A 114 -54.91 -0.25 5.16
C VAL A 114 -56.07 -0.49 4.21
N ARG A 115 -56.96 0.51 4.10
CA ARG A 115 -58.08 0.48 3.16
C ARG A 115 -57.60 0.51 1.71
N HIS A 116 -58.28 -0.24 0.85
CA HIS A 116 -57.93 -0.37 -0.57
C HIS A 116 -57.95 0.96 -1.32
N GLU A 117 -58.89 1.86 -0.99
CA GLU A 117 -59.01 3.17 -1.64
C GLU A 117 -57.79 4.06 -1.37
N ILE A 118 -57.23 4.00 -0.16
CA ILE A 118 -56.04 4.78 0.21
C ILE A 118 -54.81 4.29 -0.56
N MET A 119 -54.70 2.98 -0.76
CA MET A 119 -53.61 2.40 -1.56
C MET A 119 -53.76 2.79 -3.04
N GLN A 120 -54.99 2.82 -3.55
CA GLN A 120 -55.28 3.23 -4.93
C GLN A 120 -54.96 4.70 -5.16
N ASP A 121 -55.48 5.60 -4.33
CA ASP A 121 -55.23 7.04 -4.43
C ASP A 121 -53.73 7.36 -4.39
N ALA A 122 -52.99 6.70 -3.50
CA ALA A 122 -51.55 6.86 -3.39
C ALA A 122 -50.83 6.37 -4.67
N ALA A 123 -51.19 5.19 -5.17
CA ALA A 123 -50.54 4.60 -6.33
C ALA A 123 -50.81 5.40 -7.61
N GLU A 124 -52.06 5.79 -7.86
CA GLU A 124 -52.46 6.58 -9.04
C GLU A 124 -51.86 7.99 -9.01
N SER A 125 -51.87 8.65 -7.84
CA SER A 125 -51.26 9.98 -7.67
C SER A 125 -49.76 9.96 -7.99
N LEU A 126 -49.03 8.95 -7.52
CA LEU A 126 -47.60 8.80 -7.81
C LEU A 126 -47.34 8.41 -9.27
N MET A 127 -48.20 7.58 -9.87
CA MET A 127 -48.10 7.23 -11.30
C MET A 127 -48.23 8.46 -12.20
N ILE A 128 -49.13 9.39 -11.87
CA ILE A 128 -49.27 10.67 -12.59
C ILE A 128 -47.99 11.51 -12.48
N LYS A 129 -47.34 11.53 -11.31
CA LYS A 129 -46.11 12.30 -11.06
C LYS A 129 -44.87 11.69 -11.72
N THR A 130 -44.90 10.42 -12.12
CA THR A 130 -43.75 9.68 -12.66
C THR A 130 -44.10 8.89 -13.93
N PRO A 131 -44.41 9.61 -15.03
CA PRO A 131 -44.94 8.98 -16.24
C PRO A 131 -43.97 8.03 -16.94
N ASN A 132 -42.66 8.12 -16.68
CA ASN A 132 -41.65 7.29 -17.34
C ASN A 132 -41.16 6.12 -16.48
N TYR A 133 -41.48 6.10 -15.19
CA TYR A 133 -40.89 5.12 -14.27
C TYR A 133 -41.60 3.77 -14.36
N TRP A 134 -40.85 2.66 -14.41
CA TRP A 134 -41.43 1.32 -14.59
C TRP A 134 -42.17 0.81 -13.35
N LEU A 135 -41.69 1.16 -12.14
CA LEU A 135 -42.26 0.68 -10.89
C LEU A 135 -43.62 1.33 -10.57
N ALA A 136 -43.88 2.51 -11.11
CA ALA A 136 -45.15 3.22 -10.94
C ALA A 136 -46.38 2.42 -11.42
N PRO A 137 -46.46 1.98 -12.69
CA PRO A 137 -47.54 1.12 -13.15
C PRO A 137 -47.51 -0.27 -12.52
N ALA A 138 -46.33 -0.81 -12.15
CA ALA A 138 -46.25 -2.07 -11.41
C ALA A 138 -46.91 -1.97 -10.02
N MET A 139 -46.74 -0.83 -9.34
CA MET A 139 -47.42 -0.53 -8.07
C MET A 139 -48.93 -0.47 -8.25
N VAL A 140 -49.42 0.22 -9.30
CA VAL A 140 -50.85 0.25 -9.62
C VAL A 140 -51.38 -1.16 -9.91
N ALA A 141 -50.62 -1.99 -10.63
CA ALA A 141 -50.98 -3.38 -10.90
C ALA A 141 -51.13 -4.21 -9.62
N ILE A 142 -50.25 -4.03 -8.63
CA ILE A 142 -50.37 -4.70 -7.32
C ILE A 142 -51.63 -4.25 -6.58
N VAL A 143 -51.89 -2.94 -6.53
CA VAL A 143 -53.06 -2.42 -5.81
C VAL A 143 -54.36 -2.87 -6.47
N ALA A 144 -54.44 -2.85 -7.80
CA ALA A 144 -55.57 -3.40 -8.55
C ALA A 144 -55.73 -4.91 -8.29
N TRP A 145 -54.62 -5.64 -8.22
CA TRP A 145 -54.63 -7.09 -7.96
C TRP A 145 -55.15 -7.43 -6.55
N VAL A 146 -54.74 -6.66 -5.54
CA VAL A 146 -55.24 -6.80 -4.16
C VAL A 146 -56.75 -6.50 -4.07
N ARG A 147 -57.26 -5.64 -4.96
CA ARG A 147 -58.67 -5.30 -5.08
C ARG A 147 -59.49 -6.30 -5.90
N ASP A 148 -58.86 -7.36 -6.42
CA ASP A 148 -59.48 -8.33 -7.34
C ASP A 148 -59.99 -7.69 -8.66
N ASP A 149 -59.36 -6.59 -9.08
CA ASP A 149 -59.69 -5.89 -10.34
C ASP A 149 -58.78 -6.36 -11.47
N ARG A 150 -59.22 -7.43 -12.14
CA ARG A 150 -58.44 -8.06 -13.21
C ARG A 150 -58.16 -7.13 -14.38
N GLU A 151 -59.14 -6.31 -14.80
CA GLU A 151 -59.01 -5.47 -15.99
C GLU A 151 -57.94 -4.40 -15.77
N ASP A 152 -57.97 -3.74 -14.61
CA ASP A 152 -57.00 -2.71 -14.28
C ASP A 152 -55.62 -3.31 -13.96
N THR A 153 -55.56 -4.50 -13.34
CA THR A 153 -54.29 -5.23 -13.17
C THR A 153 -53.64 -5.53 -14.52
N GLU A 154 -54.37 -6.06 -15.50
CA GLU A 154 -53.82 -6.40 -16.81
C GLU A 154 -53.36 -5.14 -17.57
N LYS A 155 -54.13 -4.04 -17.53
CA LYS A 155 -53.73 -2.76 -18.13
C LYS A 155 -52.46 -2.21 -17.50
N ALA A 156 -52.40 -2.14 -16.18
CA ALA A 156 -51.26 -1.60 -15.45
C ALA A 156 -50.01 -2.47 -15.60
N LEU A 157 -50.17 -3.81 -15.59
CA LEU A 157 -49.06 -4.75 -15.82
C LEU A 157 -48.50 -4.60 -17.24
N ASN A 158 -49.36 -4.50 -18.26
CA ASN A 158 -48.91 -4.29 -19.64
C ASN A 158 -48.17 -2.95 -19.80
N GLU A 159 -48.62 -1.90 -19.13
CA GLU A 159 -47.92 -0.62 -19.12
C GLU A 159 -46.56 -0.71 -18.41
N ALA A 160 -46.45 -1.47 -17.32
CA ALA A 160 -45.18 -1.72 -16.65
C ALA A 160 -44.19 -2.47 -17.54
N LEU A 161 -44.63 -3.57 -18.16
CA LEU A 161 -43.82 -4.35 -19.12
C LEU A 161 -43.40 -3.52 -20.33
N ARG A 162 -44.23 -2.57 -20.77
CA ARG A 162 -43.89 -1.64 -21.87
C ARG A 162 -42.78 -0.65 -21.49
N ARG A 163 -42.71 -0.24 -20.22
CA ARG A 163 -41.68 0.71 -19.73
C ARG A 163 -40.35 0.01 -19.48
N ASP A 164 -40.39 -1.10 -18.75
CA ASP A 164 -39.22 -1.95 -18.52
C ASP A 164 -39.68 -3.40 -18.38
N ASP A 165 -39.47 -4.20 -19.43
CA ASP A 165 -39.89 -5.59 -19.45
C ASP A 165 -39.08 -6.46 -18.46
N TYR A 166 -37.79 -6.19 -18.34
CA TYR A 166 -36.86 -7.00 -17.55
C TYR A 166 -37.09 -6.81 -16.05
N LYS A 167 -37.10 -5.56 -15.58
CA LYS A 167 -37.30 -5.24 -14.16
C LYS A 167 -38.70 -5.58 -13.71
N THR A 168 -39.71 -5.33 -14.55
CA THR A 168 -41.10 -5.74 -14.25
C THR A 168 -41.21 -7.26 -14.12
N THR A 169 -40.63 -8.01 -15.06
CA THR A 169 -40.62 -9.49 -14.99
C THR A 169 -39.92 -9.99 -13.73
N LEU A 170 -38.75 -9.44 -13.40
CA LEU A 170 -38.00 -9.79 -12.19
C LEU A 170 -38.78 -9.45 -10.91
N PHE A 171 -39.42 -8.28 -10.86
CA PHE A 171 -40.24 -7.85 -9.75
C PHE A 171 -41.42 -8.81 -9.50
N PHE A 172 -42.20 -9.12 -10.54
CA PHE A 172 -43.32 -10.05 -10.43
C PHE A 172 -42.85 -11.48 -10.15
N MET A 173 -41.68 -11.90 -10.67
CA MET A 173 -41.08 -13.19 -10.34
C MET A 173 -40.84 -13.34 -8.83
N LEU A 174 -40.18 -12.35 -8.21
CA LEU A 174 -39.89 -12.33 -6.78
C LEU A 174 -41.17 -12.18 -5.95
N LEU A 175 -42.10 -11.33 -6.39
CA LEU A 175 -43.39 -11.15 -5.73
C LEU A 175 -44.23 -12.43 -5.73
N MET A 176 -44.33 -13.14 -6.85
CA MET A 176 -45.06 -14.42 -6.92
C MET A 176 -44.44 -15.45 -5.98
N ARG A 177 -43.12 -15.49 -5.87
CA ARG A 177 -42.45 -16.35 -4.91
C ARG A 177 -42.76 -15.95 -3.46
N ARG A 178 -42.76 -14.66 -3.16
CA ARG A 178 -43.08 -14.12 -1.83
C ARG A 178 -44.47 -14.51 -1.37
N LEU A 179 -45.41 -14.58 -2.31
CA LEU A 179 -46.79 -14.96 -2.09
C LEU A 179 -47.02 -16.49 -2.10
N GLY A 180 -45.98 -17.30 -2.25
CA GLY A 180 -46.07 -18.77 -2.30
C GLY A 180 -46.71 -19.32 -3.57
N ARG A 181 -46.76 -18.54 -4.66
CA ARG A 181 -47.32 -18.96 -5.96
C ARG A 181 -46.23 -19.55 -6.86
N ASP A 182 -45.82 -20.78 -6.54
CA ASP A 182 -44.65 -21.42 -7.14
C ASP A 182 -44.78 -21.66 -8.66
N GLU A 183 -45.96 -22.06 -9.15
CA GLU A 183 -46.19 -22.23 -10.59
C GLU A 183 -46.08 -20.91 -11.36
N ALA A 184 -46.68 -19.84 -10.83
CA ALA A 184 -46.60 -18.52 -11.44
C ALA A 184 -45.16 -17.99 -11.39
N CYS A 185 -44.47 -18.17 -10.27
CA CYS A 185 -43.04 -17.84 -10.14
C CYS A 185 -42.22 -18.56 -11.21
N HIS A 186 -42.44 -19.86 -11.43
CA HIS A 186 -41.74 -20.63 -12.45
C HIS A 186 -41.95 -20.10 -13.87
N GLN A 187 -43.18 -19.71 -14.22
CA GLN A 187 -43.48 -19.10 -15.51
C GLN A 187 -42.74 -17.78 -15.70
N TRP A 188 -42.67 -16.95 -14.65
CA TRP A 188 -41.89 -15.70 -14.68
C TRP A 188 -40.38 -15.95 -14.79
N VAL A 189 -39.85 -16.97 -14.11
CA VAL A 189 -38.44 -17.39 -14.25
C VAL A 189 -38.13 -17.79 -15.69
N GLN A 190 -38.98 -18.63 -16.29
CA GLN A 190 -38.81 -19.06 -17.67
C GLN A 190 -38.82 -17.87 -18.62
N ARG A 191 -39.82 -16.98 -18.48
CA ARG A 191 -39.91 -15.75 -19.27
C ARG A 191 -38.66 -14.88 -19.10
N TYR A 192 -38.20 -14.68 -17.87
CA TYR A 192 -37.04 -13.84 -17.57
C TYR A 192 -35.79 -14.37 -18.27
N LEU A 193 -35.49 -15.66 -18.11
CA LEU A 193 -34.31 -16.31 -18.69
C LEU A 193 -34.33 -16.33 -20.22
N MET A 194 -35.50 -16.47 -20.85
CA MET A 194 -35.64 -16.44 -22.31
C MET A 194 -35.24 -15.10 -22.95
N HIS A 195 -35.28 -14.01 -22.19
CA HIS A 195 -34.92 -12.68 -22.69
C HIS A 195 -33.49 -12.26 -22.30
N GLN A 196 -32.74 -13.08 -21.56
CA GLN A 196 -31.38 -12.75 -21.17
C GLN A 196 -30.37 -13.05 -22.28
N ASP A 197 -29.37 -12.18 -22.40
CA ASP A 197 -28.21 -12.37 -23.27
C ASP A 197 -26.93 -12.56 -22.43
N PRO A 198 -26.28 -13.74 -22.43
CA PRO A 198 -25.09 -13.99 -21.63
C PRO A 198 -23.90 -13.08 -21.97
N TYR A 199 -23.88 -12.47 -23.16
CA TYR A 199 -22.85 -11.51 -23.53
C TYR A 199 -23.13 -10.10 -23.00
N ARG A 200 -24.37 -9.80 -22.61
CA ARG A 200 -24.87 -8.48 -22.22
C ARG A 200 -25.96 -8.60 -21.16
N LEU A 201 -25.60 -9.06 -19.97
CA LEU A 201 -26.48 -9.19 -18.83
C LEU A 201 -26.58 -7.88 -18.05
N ASP A 202 -27.81 -7.58 -17.62
CA ASP A 202 -28.08 -6.54 -16.65
C ASP A 202 -27.63 -6.98 -15.25
N ARG A 203 -27.19 -6.01 -14.45
CA ARG A 203 -26.69 -6.22 -13.08
C ARG A 203 -27.70 -6.96 -12.19
N GLU A 204 -28.99 -6.75 -12.44
CA GLU A 204 -30.10 -7.30 -11.69
C GLU A 204 -30.14 -8.84 -11.74
N PHE A 205 -29.47 -9.48 -12.71
CA PHE A 205 -29.35 -10.94 -12.75
C PHE A 205 -28.63 -11.51 -11.52
N VAL A 206 -27.77 -10.72 -10.86
CA VAL A 206 -27.12 -11.11 -9.59
C VAL A 206 -28.15 -11.46 -8.52
N MET A 207 -29.30 -10.77 -8.48
CA MET A 207 -30.39 -11.09 -7.54
C MET A 207 -31.03 -12.45 -7.84
N VAL A 208 -31.07 -12.87 -9.11
CA VAL A 208 -31.57 -14.19 -9.50
C VAL A 208 -30.61 -15.28 -9.06
N LEU A 209 -29.30 -15.06 -9.21
CA LEU A 209 -28.28 -15.96 -8.68
C LEU A 209 -28.36 -16.06 -7.16
N GLU A 210 -28.53 -14.93 -6.47
CA GLU A 210 -28.66 -14.89 -5.02
C GLU A 210 -29.88 -15.67 -4.52
N ALA A 211 -31.05 -15.43 -5.13
CA ALA A 211 -32.28 -16.14 -4.80
C ALA A 211 -32.19 -17.65 -5.12
N ALA A 212 -31.41 -18.03 -6.14
CA ALA A 212 -31.15 -19.43 -6.44
C ALA A 212 -30.21 -20.07 -5.40
N ALA A 213 -29.11 -19.40 -5.05
CA ALA A 213 -28.10 -19.86 -4.10
C ALA A 213 -28.65 -19.99 -2.66
N THR A 214 -29.48 -19.04 -2.25
CA THR A 214 -30.11 -19.03 -0.92
C THR A 214 -31.26 -20.05 -0.79
N GLY A 215 -31.63 -20.74 -1.89
CA GLY A 215 -32.77 -21.64 -1.89
C GLY A 215 -34.12 -20.93 -1.91
N SER A 216 -34.15 -19.62 -2.12
CA SER A 216 -35.38 -18.82 -2.12
C SER A 216 -36.34 -19.23 -3.24
N PHE A 217 -35.87 -19.80 -4.35
CA PHE A 217 -36.73 -20.27 -5.45
C PHE A 217 -37.23 -21.72 -5.31
N PRO A 218 -38.38 -22.08 -5.92
CA PRO A 218 -38.85 -23.46 -6.02
C PRO A 218 -37.86 -24.35 -6.78
N GLN A 219 -37.86 -25.66 -6.49
CA GLN A 219 -36.87 -26.60 -7.07
C GLN A 219 -36.83 -26.55 -8.61
N ALA A 220 -37.97 -26.63 -9.28
CA ALA A 220 -38.04 -26.60 -10.74
C ALA A 220 -37.45 -25.31 -11.34
N SER A 221 -37.70 -24.16 -10.69
CA SER A 221 -37.12 -22.87 -11.10
C SER A 221 -35.60 -22.84 -10.89
N ARG A 222 -35.10 -23.39 -9.78
CA ARG A 222 -33.65 -23.49 -9.53
C ARG A 222 -32.96 -24.36 -10.57
N GLU A 223 -33.51 -25.52 -10.89
CA GLU A 223 -32.95 -26.42 -11.92
C GLU A 223 -32.89 -25.74 -13.30
N LEU A 224 -33.91 -24.93 -13.64
CA LEU A 224 -33.93 -24.13 -14.86
C LEU A 224 -32.84 -23.04 -14.85
N ILE A 225 -32.67 -22.32 -13.74
CA ILE A 225 -31.62 -21.29 -13.60
C ILE A 225 -30.23 -21.93 -13.74
N ILE A 226 -30.00 -23.05 -13.03
CA ILE A 226 -28.71 -23.76 -13.04
C ILE A 226 -28.37 -24.24 -14.45
N SER A 227 -29.29 -24.93 -15.12
CA SER A 227 -29.07 -25.42 -16.49
C SER A 227 -28.82 -24.29 -17.49
N THR A 228 -29.49 -23.14 -17.31
CA THR A 228 -29.27 -21.95 -18.16
C THR A 228 -27.88 -21.36 -17.94
N VAL A 229 -27.49 -21.16 -16.68
CA VAL A 229 -26.15 -20.66 -16.30
C VAL A 229 -25.04 -21.58 -16.81
N ASP A 230 -25.23 -22.90 -16.68
CA ASP A 230 -24.26 -23.89 -17.16
C ASP A 230 -24.13 -23.85 -18.70
N GLY A 231 -25.25 -23.64 -19.41
CA GLY A 231 -25.25 -23.37 -20.85
C GLY A 231 -24.48 -22.11 -21.22
N TRP A 232 -24.64 -21.02 -20.46
CA TRP A 232 -23.90 -19.76 -20.68
C TRP A 232 -22.41 -19.89 -20.40
N LEU A 233 -22.03 -20.60 -19.34
CA LEU A 233 -20.64 -20.89 -19.04
C LEU A 233 -20.01 -21.65 -20.21
N ASN A 234 -20.64 -22.72 -20.68
CA ASN A 234 -20.17 -23.48 -21.83
C ASN A 234 -20.08 -22.63 -23.11
N LEU A 235 -20.97 -21.65 -23.30
CA LEU A 235 -20.94 -20.76 -24.45
C LEU A 235 -19.79 -19.74 -24.38
N LEU A 236 -19.63 -19.07 -23.24
CA LEU A 236 -18.62 -18.02 -23.07
C LEU A 236 -17.19 -18.57 -22.95
N THR A 237 -17.05 -19.82 -22.55
CA THR A 237 -15.75 -20.51 -22.42
C THR A 237 -15.28 -21.18 -23.70
N GLN A 238 -16.09 -21.24 -24.77
CA GLN A 238 -15.68 -21.79 -26.07
C GLN A 238 -14.58 -20.98 -26.76
N THR A 239 -14.50 -19.68 -26.49
CA THR A 239 -13.47 -18.80 -27.05
C THR A 239 -12.57 -18.30 -25.93
N ASP A 240 -11.26 -18.36 -26.14
CA ASP A 240 -10.27 -17.95 -25.14
C ASP A 240 -10.35 -16.46 -24.77
N GLN A 241 -11.02 -15.63 -25.58
CA GLN A 241 -11.11 -14.18 -25.39
C GLN A 241 -11.67 -13.81 -24.00
N TYR A 242 -12.90 -14.22 -23.69
CA TYR A 242 -13.56 -13.83 -22.43
C TYR A 242 -12.83 -14.40 -21.21
N ILE A 243 -12.36 -15.64 -21.31
CA ILE A 243 -11.58 -16.27 -20.25
C ILE A 243 -10.27 -15.49 -20.01
N ASN A 244 -9.54 -15.13 -21.06
CA ASN A 244 -8.29 -14.39 -20.92
C ASN A 244 -8.51 -12.98 -20.37
N GLU A 245 -9.61 -12.31 -20.74
CA GLU A 245 -10.02 -11.05 -20.11
C GLU A 245 -10.21 -11.23 -18.60
N GLN A 246 -10.92 -12.28 -18.17
CA GLN A 246 -11.10 -12.55 -16.74
C GLN A 246 -9.79 -12.89 -16.03
N LYS A 247 -8.93 -13.73 -16.62
CA LYS A 247 -7.59 -14.03 -16.07
C LYS A 247 -6.78 -12.76 -15.85
N ASN A 248 -6.82 -11.83 -16.80
CA ASN A 248 -6.12 -10.55 -16.69
C ASN A 248 -6.67 -9.67 -15.57
N GLU A 249 -7.99 -9.64 -15.34
CA GLU A 249 -8.58 -8.91 -14.22
C GLU A 249 -8.16 -9.50 -12.87
N TRP A 250 -8.16 -10.83 -12.74
CA TRP A 250 -7.66 -11.51 -11.53
C TRP A 250 -6.16 -11.28 -11.31
N LEU A 251 -5.35 -11.28 -12.38
CA LEU A 251 -3.92 -10.94 -12.30
C LEU A 251 -3.69 -9.51 -11.80
N LYS A 252 -4.43 -8.52 -12.32
CA LYS A 252 -4.36 -7.13 -11.83
C LYS A 252 -4.74 -7.03 -10.35
N PHE A 253 -5.80 -7.74 -9.95
CA PHE A 253 -6.21 -7.82 -8.56
C PHE A 253 -5.09 -8.38 -7.67
N PHE A 254 -4.46 -9.49 -8.05
CA PHE A 254 -3.33 -10.07 -7.32
C PHE A 254 -2.15 -9.08 -7.19
N GLN A 255 -1.81 -8.39 -8.27
CA GLN A 255 -0.75 -7.39 -8.29
C GLN A 255 -1.04 -6.18 -7.38
N SER A 256 -2.30 -5.80 -7.19
CA SER A 256 -2.70 -4.64 -6.37
C SER A 256 -2.74 -4.92 -4.87
N LYS A 257 -2.84 -6.19 -4.44
CA LYS A 257 -3.07 -6.57 -3.03
C LYS A 257 -1.84 -6.94 -2.22
N GLY A 258 -0.68 -7.19 -2.84
CA GLY A 258 0.56 -7.43 -2.09
C GLY A 258 0.87 -6.25 -1.15
N ARG A 259 1.13 -6.51 0.13
CA ARG A 259 1.54 -5.49 1.12
C ARG A 259 2.72 -6.00 1.93
N LEU A 260 3.52 -5.07 2.41
CA LEU A 260 4.62 -5.35 3.33
C LEU A 260 4.34 -4.58 4.62
N ASP A 261 4.44 -5.28 5.74
CA ASP A 261 4.42 -4.64 7.04
C ASP A 261 5.70 -3.83 7.24
N HIS A 262 5.57 -2.73 7.98
CA HIS A 262 6.64 -1.75 8.11
C HIS A 262 7.60 -2.19 9.22
N LYS A 263 8.85 -2.50 8.81
CA LYS A 263 10.06 -2.79 9.61
C LYS A 263 10.31 -4.27 9.92
N GLU A 264 11.09 -4.92 9.06
CA GLU A 264 11.64 -6.26 9.37
C GLU A 264 13.18 -6.34 9.18
N TYR A 265 13.80 -5.52 8.33
CA TYR A 265 15.21 -5.71 7.90
C TYR A 265 16.06 -4.41 7.83
N PRO A 266 16.41 -3.81 8.98
CA PRO A 266 17.16 -2.54 9.02
C PRO A 266 18.58 -2.59 8.45
N PHE A 267 19.30 -3.70 8.55
CA PHE A 267 20.65 -3.80 7.96
C PHE A 267 20.58 -3.91 6.43
N LEU A 268 19.68 -4.74 5.89
CA LEU A 268 19.46 -4.84 4.45
C LEU A 268 18.96 -3.51 3.88
N GLU A 269 18.02 -2.84 4.55
CA GLU A 269 17.52 -1.54 4.09
C GLU A 269 18.62 -0.46 4.00
N LYS A 270 19.63 -0.55 4.88
CA LYS A 270 20.73 0.43 4.93
C LYS A 270 21.87 0.13 3.97
N TYR A 271 22.24 -1.15 3.81
CA TYR A 271 23.48 -1.54 3.12
C TYR A 271 23.25 -2.28 1.79
N CYS A 272 22.02 -2.69 1.48
CA CYS A 272 21.71 -3.41 0.26
C CYS A 272 21.30 -2.46 -0.87
N THR A 273 22.01 -2.55 -2.00
CA THR A 273 21.79 -1.69 -3.17
C THR A 273 20.57 -2.09 -4.00
N ASN A 274 20.26 -3.39 -4.06
CA ASN A 274 19.07 -3.94 -4.72
C ASN A 274 17.93 -4.25 -3.71
N TRP A 275 17.90 -3.55 -2.57
CA TRP A 275 16.87 -3.73 -1.53
C TRP A 275 15.44 -3.58 -2.08
N ALA A 276 15.21 -2.64 -3.00
CA ALA A 276 13.90 -2.42 -3.60
C ALA A 276 13.37 -3.67 -4.33
N ASP A 277 14.25 -4.43 -4.99
CA ASP A 277 13.89 -5.62 -5.75
C ASP A 277 13.63 -6.83 -4.85
N LEU A 278 14.44 -6.99 -3.79
CA LEU A 278 14.18 -7.98 -2.73
C LEU A 278 12.84 -7.70 -2.04
N LYS A 279 12.61 -6.46 -1.66
CA LYS A 279 11.36 -5.99 -1.06
C LYS A 279 10.18 -6.25 -1.99
N SER A 280 10.30 -5.96 -3.28
CA SER A 280 9.29 -6.27 -4.30
C SER A 280 9.01 -7.77 -4.39
N SER A 281 10.05 -8.61 -4.35
CA SER A 281 9.92 -10.07 -4.38
C SER A 281 9.16 -10.61 -3.15
N MET A 282 9.46 -10.09 -1.95
CA MET A 282 8.74 -10.44 -0.72
C MET A 282 7.26 -10.03 -0.78
N LYS A 283 6.97 -8.84 -1.34
CA LYS A 283 5.59 -8.36 -1.51
C LYS A 283 4.75 -9.32 -2.35
N LYS A 284 5.36 -9.97 -3.36
CA LYS A 284 4.68 -10.92 -4.25
C LYS A 284 4.31 -12.22 -3.53
N VAL A 285 5.20 -12.78 -2.73
CA VAL A 285 4.92 -14.03 -1.97
C VAL A 285 3.96 -13.80 -0.81
N LYS A 286 4.04 -12.65 -0.11
CA LYS A 286 3.10 -12.31 0.98
C LYS A 286 1.65 -12.14 0.51
N LEU A 287 1.39 -12.04 -0.79
CA LEU A 287 0.03 -12.06 -1.36
C LEU A 287 -0.75 -13.32 -0.95
N HIS A 288 -0.09 -14.48 -0.91
CA HIS A 288 -0.78 -15.76 -0.68
C HIS A 288 -1.48 -15.81 0.68
N GLN A 289 -0.85 -15.24 1.72
CA GLN A 289 -1.48 -15.11 3.04
C GLN A 289 -2.74 -14.23 2.98
N PHE A 290 -2.69 -13.12 2.24
CA PHE A 290 -3.87 -12.27 2.02
C PHE A 290 -4.97 -13.05 1.29
N LEU A 291 -4.64 -13.78 0.22
CA LEU A 291 -5.62 -14.55 -0.54
C LEU A 291 -6.27 -15.66 0.28
N ILE A 292 -5.49 -16.38 1.09
CA ILE A 292 -6.00 -17.39 2.04
C ILE A 292 -7.04 -16.76 2.96
N SER A 293 -6.71 -15.63 3.60
CA SER A 293 -7.63 -14.94 4.50
C SER A 293 -8.85 -14.38 3.75
N TYR A 294 -8.65 -13.81 2.56
CA TYR A 294 -9.71 -13.25 1.74
C TYR A 294 -10.73 -14.30 1.30
N ILE A 295 -10.27 -15.41 0.71
CA ILE A 295 -11.15 -16.50 0.26
C ILE A 295 -11.83 -17.17 1.45
N LYS A 296 -11.10 -17.45 2.56
CA LYS A 296 -11.72 -17.98 3.79
C LYS A 296 -12.82 -17.06 4.32
N ASN A 297 -12.63 -15.75 4.30
CA ASN A 297 -13.65 -14.79 4.73
C ASN A 297 -14.87 -14.81 3.82
N ILE A 298 -14.68 -14.94 2.50
CA ILE A 298 -15.80 -15.08 1.56
C ILE A 298 -16.58 -16.36 1.87
N LEU A 299 -15.89 -17.51 1.90
CA LEU A 299 -16.54 -18.81 2.08
C LEU A 299 -17.21 -18.98 3.45
N ASN A 300 -16.63 -18.39 4.50
CA ASN A 300 -17.19 -18.43 5.86
C ASN A 300 -18.08 -17.22 6.17
N SER A 301 -18.43 -16.40 5.17
CA SER A 301 -19.38 -15.31 5.39
C SER A 301 -20.70 -15.93 5.87
N PRO A 302 -21.18 -15.56 7.08
CA PRO A 302 -22.35 -16.20 7.64
C PRO A 302 -23.54 -15.87 6.75
N VAL A 303 -24.03 -16.86 6.01
CA VAL A 303 -25.43 -16.86 5.60
C VAL A 303 -26.19 -16.94 6.91
N ASP A 304 -26.98 -15.92 7.24
CA ASP A 304 -27.76 -15.91 8.47
C ASP A 304 -28.83 -17.01 8.36
N GLU A 305 -28.48 -18.23 8.77
CA GLU A 305 -29.35 -19.41 8.75
C GLU A 305 -30.60 -19.22 9.64
N SER A 306 -30.61 -18.19 10.50
CA SER A 306 -31.78 -17.82 11.29
C SER A 306 -32.84 -17.07 10.48
N LYS A 307 -32.49 -16.51 9.32
CA LYS A 307 -33.45 -15.86 8.42
C LYS A 307 -34.22 -16.91 7.65
N THR A 308 -35.54 -16.86 7.78
CA THR A 308 -36.44 -17.63 6.92
C THR A 308 -36.25 -17.23 5.45
N SER A 309 -36.52 -18.13 4.50
CA SER A 309 -36.47 -17.82 3.06
C SER A 309 -37.36 -16.63 2.67
N LYS A 310 -38.42 -16.34 3.46
CA LYS A 310 -39.26 -15.16 3.27
C LYS A 310 -38.51 -13.85 3.57
N ASN A 311 -37.71 -13.81 4.64
CA ASN A 311 -36.92 -12.63 5.00
C ASN A 311 -35.80 -12.37 3.98
N GLN A 312 -35.15 -13.42 3.48
CA GLN A 312 -34.14 -13.31 2.43
C GLN A 312 -34.75 -12.78 1.12
N LEU A 313 -35.93 -13.28 0.76
CA LEU A 313 -36.64 -12.80 -0.42
C LEU A 313 -37.11 -11.35 -0.27
N ASP A 314 -37.56 -10.95 0.93
CA ASP A 314 -37.91 -9.56 1.24
C ASP A 314 -36.69 -8.63 1.13
N GLU A 315 -35.49 -9.09 1.51
CA GLU A 315 -34.24 -8.37 1.30
C GLU A 315 -33.88 -8.23 -0.18
N ILE A 316 -33.97 -9.31 -0.96
CA ILE A 316 -33.71 -9.29 -2.40
C ILE A 316 -34.73 -8.40 -3.13
N LEU A 317 -36.01 -8.48 -2.76
CA LEU A 317 -37.06 -7.65 -3.33
C LEU A 317 -36.86 -6.18 -2.94
N SER A 318 -36.50 -5.91 -1.68
CA SER A 318 -36.13 -4.57 -1.23
C SER A 318 -34.91 -4.06 -1.99
N LEU A 319 -33.91 -4.90 -2.24
CA LEU A 319 -32.72 -4.55 -3.01
C LEU A 319 -33.08 -4.22 -4.47
N LEU A 320 -33.92 -5.03 -5.12
CA LEU A 320 -34.44 -4.72 -6.46
C LEU A 320 -35.15 -3.38 -6.50
N ILE A 321 -36.05 -3.16 -5.53
CA ILE A 321 -36.84 -1.94 -5.48
C ILE A 321 -35.92 -0.75 -5.19
N THR A 322 -35.00 -0.86 -4.23
CA THR A 322 -34.19 0.27 -3.71
C THR A 322 -32.92 0.54 -4.51
N ASN A 323 -32.41 -0.44 -5.26
CA ASN A 323 -31.29 -0.25 -6.15
C ASN A 323 -31.61 0.85 -7.16
N PHE A 324 -30.56 1.60 -7.50
CA PHE A 324 -30.66 2.69 -8.45
C PHE A 324 -30.92 2.17 -9.85
N ASP A 325 -31.90 2.77 -10.50
CA ASP A 325 -32.22 2.50 -11.90
C ASP A 325 -31.19 3.17 -12.84
N ASP A 326 -31.22 2.78 -14.12
CA ASP A 326 -30.20 3.16 -15.10
C ASP A 326 -30.16 4.68 -15.31
N GLU A 327 -31.29 5.37 -15.13
CA GLU A 327 -31.36 6.83 -15.22
C GLU A 327 -30.61 7.53 -14.07
N GLU A 328 -30.55 6.91 -12.89
CA GLU A 328 -29.84 7.43 -11.71
C GLU A 328 -28.33 7.11 -11.76
N PHE A 329 -27.97 6.11 -12.57
CA PHE A 329 -26.69 5.42 -12.54
C PHE A 329 -25.48 6.36 -12.63
N GLU A 330 -25.49 7.28 -13.61
CA GLU A 330 -24.37 8.19 -13.85
C GLU A 330 -24.09 9.14 -12.67
N LEU A 331 -25.14 9.63 -12.00
CA LEU A 331 -24.97 10.46 -10.81
C LEU A 331 -24.46 9.64 -9.63
N GLN A 332 -24.96 8.42 -9.46
CA GLN A 332 -24.53 7.52 -8.39
C GLN A 332 -23.07 7.10 -8.54
N LYS A 333 -22.66 6.75 -9.77
CA LYS A 333 -21.25 6.47 -10.11
C LYS A 333 -20.37 7.64 -9.69
N LYS A 334 -20.73 8.87 -10.05
CA LYS A 334 -19.99 10.08 -9.66
C LYS A 334 -19.95 10.28 -8.13
N ILE A 335 -21.08 10.08 -7.43
CA ILE A 335 -21.15 10.20 -5.97
C ILE A 335 -20.22 9.20 -5.29
N LYS A 336 -20.24 7.93 -5.71
CA LYS A 336 -19.44 6.87 -5.10
C LYS A 336 -17.95 7.05 -5.42
N LEU A 337 -17.59 7.38 -6.67
CA LEU A 337 -16.21 7.68 -7.04
C LEU A 337 -15.66 8.87 -6.23
N ASN A 338 -16.46 9.91 -6.05
CA ASN A 338 -16.07 11.06 -5.25
C ASN A 338 -15.96 10.75 -3.75
N GLN A 339 -16.84 9.89 -3.21
CA GLN A 339 -16.72 9.38 -1.83
C GLN A 339 -15.38 8.65 -1.62
N LEU A 340 -14.93 7.84 -2.58
CA LEU A 340 -13.64 7.15 -2.47
C LEU A 340 -12.46 8.11 -2.47
N ILE A 341 -12.53 9.20 -3.25
CA ILE A 341 -11.52 10.26 -3.22
C ILE A 341 -11.48 10.92 -1.83
N ILE A 342 -12.65 11.17 -1.23
CA ILE A 342 -12.77 11.70 0.13
C ILE A 342 -12.17 10.72 1.14
N ASP A 343 -12.53 9.44 1.08
CA ASP A 343 -12.05 8.40 1.98
C ASP A 343 -10.53 8.23 1.90
N GLN A 344 -9.98 8.22 0.69
CA GLN A 344 -8.53 8.17 0.47
C GLN A 344 -7.81 9.38 1.07
N LYS A 345 -8.39 10.58 0.93
CA LYS A 345 -7.80 11.80 1.48
C LYS A 345 -7.89 11.86 3.00
N ARG A 346 -8.92 11.25 3.59
CA ARG A 346 -9.09 11.10 5.04
C ARG A 346 -8.18 10.02 5.62
N ASP A 347 -8.03 8.89 4.92
CA ASP A 347 -7.21 7.76 5.35
C ASP A 347 -5.93 7.65 4.52
N LYS A 348 -4.87 8.35 4.97
CA LYS A 348 -3.52 8.28 4.37
C LYS A 348 -2.90 6.87 4.41
N ARG A 349 -3.51 5.88 5.08
CA ARG A 349 -3.02 4.50 5.21
C ARG A 349 -3.78 3.50 4.32
N SER A 350 -4.93 3.89 3.76
CA SER A 350 -5.67 3.03 2.84
C SER A 350 -5.00 3.02 1.48
N ALA A 351 -4.66 1.81 0.99
CA ALA A 351 -4.13 1.63 -0.35
C ALA A 351 -5.09 2.24 -1.38
N LYS A 352 -4.53 2.81 -2.46
CA LYS A 352 -5.33 3.29 -3.60
C LYS A 352 -6.37 2.22 -3.96
N PRO A 353 -7.67 2.54 -3.93
CA PRO A 353 -8.68 1.62 -4.44
C PRO A 353 -8.33 1.25 -5.88
N ASP A 354 -8.61 0.02 -6.27
CA ASP A 354 -8.48 -0.40 -7.68
C ASP A 354 -9.63 0.24 -8.47
N TYR A 355 -9.39 1.47 -8.93
CA TYR A 355 -10.37 2.27 -9.65
C TYR A 355 -10.88 1.56 -10.91
N SER A 356 -10.04 0.75 -11.57
CA SER A 356 -10.43 0.00 -12.76
C SER A 356 -11.42 -1.12 -12.46
N ALA A 357 -11.20 -1.89 -11.39
CA ALA A 357 -12.13 -2.93 -10.96
C ALA A 357 -13.50 -2.34 -10.57
N GLN A 358 -13.48 -1.15 -9.95
CA GLN A 358 -14.69 -0.43 -9.57
C GLN A 358 -15.43 0.12 -10.78
N GLU A 359 -14.74 0.73 -11.75
CA GLU A 359 -15.35 1.25 -12.96
C GLU A 359 -16.06 0.17 -13.77
N LYS A 360 -15.48 -1.03 -13.86
CA LYS A 360 -16.12 -2.20 -14.49
C LYS A 360 -17.28 -2.77 -13.68
N ALA A 361 -17.24 -2.70 -12.35
CA ALA A 361 -18.39 -3.01 -11.51
C ALA A 361 -19.54 -2.00 -11.70
N PHE A 362 -19.24 -0.83 -12.27
CA PHE A 362 -20.20 0.18 -12.72
C PHE A 362 -20.52 0.07 -14.22
N GLU A 363 -20.25 -1.04 -14.91
CA GLU A 363 -20.82 -1.24 -16.23
C GLU A 363 -22.26 -1.73 -16.11
N GLU A 364 -23.19 -1.04 -16.76
CA GLU A 364 -24.64 -1.36 -16.74
C GLU A 364 -24.91 -2.77 -17.27
N LYS A 365 -24.20 -3.14 -18.35
CA LYS A 365 -24.31 -4.46 -18.98
C LYS A 365 -22.95 -5.08 -19.14
N THR A 366 -22.80 -6.29 -18.62
CA THR A 366 -21.55 -7.06 -18.69
C THR A 366 -21.82 -8.47 -19.19
N ASN A 367 -20.80 -9.13 -19.74
CA ASN A 367 -20.94 -10.57 -19.98
C ASN A 367 -20.98 -11.32 -18.64
N PHE A 368 -21.56 -12.52 -18.65
CA PHE A 368 -21.77 -13.31 -17.43
C PHE A 368 -20.48 -13.55 -16.63
N LEU A 369 -19.34 -13.81 -17.28
CA LEU A 369 -18.09 -14.04 -16.55
C LEU A 369 -17.59 -12.77 -15.86
N GLN A 370 -17.70 -11.61 -16.51
CA GLN A 370 -17.36 -10.32 -15.91
C GLN A 370 -18.28 -9.97 -14.74
N MET A 371 -19.58 -10.28 -14.85
CA MET A 371 -20.52 -10.11 -13.74
C MET A 371 -20.10 -10.92 -12.51
N LEU A 372 -19.69 -12.19 -12.69
CA LEU A 372 -19.17 -13.02 -11.59
C LEU A 372 -17.91 -12.43 -10.98
N THR A 373 -16.97 -11.94 -11.79
CA THR A 373 -15.77 -11.24 -11.28
C THR A 373 -16.12 -9.98 -10.51
N ASN A 374 -17.08 -9.18 -10.99
CA ASN A 374 -17.56 -7.99 -10.30
C ASN A 374 -18.17 -8.34 -8.94
N VAL A 375 -19.02 -9.38 -8.86
CA VAL A 375 -19.60 -9.88 -7.62
C VAL A 375 -18.52 -10.41 -6.68
N ALA A 376 -17.53 -11.14 -7.20
CA ALA A 376 -16.42 -11.67 -6.42
C ALA A 376 -15.58 -10.55 -5.79
N PHE A 377 -15.31 -9.46 -6.53
CA PHE A 377 -14.51 -8.34 -6.05
C PHE A 377 -15.28 -7.39 -5.12
N ILE A 378 -16.47 -6.95 -5.54
CA ILE A 378 -17.25 -5.92 -4.87
C ILE A 378 -18.76 -6.22 -5.02
N PRO A 379 -19.33 -7.12 -4.19
CA PRO A 379 -20.72 -7.57 -4.34
C PRO A 379 -21.73 -6.42 -4.28
N GLU A 380 -21.53 -5.45 -3.38
CA GLU A 380 -22.42 -4.29 -3.21
C GLU A 380 -22.57 -3.45 -4.49
N LEU A 381 -21.49 -3.25 -5.25
CA LEU A 381 -21.55 -2.47 -6.50
C LEU A 381 -22.13 -3.28 -7.64
N ALA A 382 -21.89 -4.58 -7.63
CA ALA A 382 -22.42 -5.53 -8.60
C ALA A 382 -23.92 -5.87 -8.37
N GLY A 383 -24.60 -5.22 -7.43
CA GLY A 383 -26.04 -5.43 -7.21
C GLY A 383 -26.40 -6.72 -6.49
N GLY A 384 -25.44 -7.34 -5.79
CA GLY A 384 -25.66 -8.50 -4.93
C GLY A 384 -25.27 -8.23 -3.48
N THR A 385 -25.53 -9.20 -2.62
CA THR A 385 -25.03 -9.19 -1.24
C THR A 385 -23.79 -10.06 -1.07
N HIS A 386 -23.21 -10.03 0.12
CA HIS A 386 -22.13 -10.96 0.49
C HIS A 386 -22.55 -12.43 0.42
N ALA A 387 -23.86 -12.76 0.38
CA ALA A 387 -24.34 -14.13 0.23
C ALA A 387 -24.06 -14.73 -1.16
N THR A 388 -23.91 -13.90 -2.20
CA THR A 388 -23.70 -14.35 -3.58
C THR A 388 -22.21 -14.47 -3.94
N GLN A 389 -21.34 -13.83 -3.15
CA GLN A 389 -19.90 -13.82 -3.35
C GLN A 389 -19.26 -15.23 -3.34
N PRO A 390 -19.63 -16.17 -2.45
CA PRO A 390 -19.11 -17.53 -2.46
C PRO A 390 -19.45 -18.28 -3.75
N LEU A 391 -20.69 -18.16 -4.23
CA LEU A 391 -21.12 -18.78 -5.48
C LEU A 391 -20.32 -18.20 -6.67
N ALA A 392 -20.15 -16.87 -6.71
CA ALA A 392 -19.39 -16.21 -7.78
C ALA A 392 -17.93 -16.68 -7.81
N VAL A 393 -17.29 -16.79 -6.64
CA VAL A 393 -15.91 -17.34 -6.52
C VAL A 393 -15.86 -18.81 -6.91
N ALA A 394 -16.86 -19.61 -6.53
CA ALA A 394 -16.93 -21.03 -6.85
C ALA A 394 -17.03 -21.28 -8.36
N ILE A 395 -17.95 -20.58 -9.03
CA ILE A 395 -18.07 -20.65 -10.50
C ILE A 395 -16.79 -20.16 -11.17
N SER A 396 -16.16 -19.12 -10.60
CA SER A 396 -14.94 -18.51 -11.15
C SER A 396 -13.65 -19.26 -10.87
N SER A 397 -13.69 -20.27 -10.00
CA SER A 397 -12.50 -20.96 -9.51
C SER A 397 -11.53 -21.42 -10.63
N PRO A 398 -11.99 -22.01 -11.75
CA PRO A 398 -11.08 -22.50 -12.79
C PRO A 398 -10.13 -21.42 -13.32
N TRP A 399 -10.63 -20.24 -13.68
CA TRP A 399 -9.78 -19.16 -14.21
C TRP A 399 -9.06 -18.38 -13.11
N ILE A 400 -9.56 -18.35 -11.88
CA ILE A 400 -8.82 -17.83 -10.72
C ILE A 400 -7.57 -18.67 -10.47
N VAL A 401 -7.69 -20.01 -10.53
CA VAL A 401 -6.56 -20.94 -10.39
C VAL A 401 -5.54 -20.70 -11.49
N GLU A 402 -5.97 -20.61 -12.75
CA GLU A 402 -5.05 -20.33 -13.86
C GLU A 402 -4.35 -18.97 -13.74
N ALA A 403 -5.07 -17.92 -13.31
CA ALA A 403 -4.48 -16.61 -13.06
C ALA A 403 -3.49 -16.65 -11.90
N HIS A 404 -3.79 -17.38 -10.83
CA HIS A 404 -2.90 -17.56 -9.68
C HIS A 404 -1.63 -18.32 -10.07
N GLU A 405 -1.75 -19.38 -10.86
CA GLU A 405 -0.62 -20.13 -11.39
C GLU A 405 0.25 -19.26 -12.31
N ALA A 406 -0.35 -18.46 -13.19
CA ALA A 406 0.37 -17.52 -14.03
C ALA A 406 1.12 -16.47 -13.20
N TYR A 407 0.47 -15.89 -12.18
CA TYR A 407 1.11 -14.98 -11.23
C TYR A 407 2.30 -15.64 -10.53
N THR A 408 2.12 -16.88 -10.06
CA THR A 408 3.16 -17.65 -9.38
C THR A 408 4.33 -17.99 -10.28
N ALA A 409 4.08 -18.41 -11.52
CA ALA A 409 5.12 -18.65 -12.50
C ALA A 409 5.90 -17.36 -12.82
N GLU A 410 5.20 -16.23 -13.02
CA GLU A 410 5.79 -14.94 -13.34
C GLU A 410 6.74 -14.46 -12.24
N TYR A 411 6.31 -14.49 -10.97
CA TYR A 411 7.20 -14.02 -9.90
C TYR A 411 8.36 -14.97 -9.66
N LYS A 412 8.16 -16.30 -9.77
CA LYS A 412 9.25 -17.28 -9.59
C LYS A 412 10.36 -17.12 -10.62
N MET A 413 9.99 -16.84 -11.87
CA MET A 413 10.95 -16.57 -12.94
C MET A 413 11.75 -15.28 -12.71
N ASN A 414 11.16 -14.30 -12.04
CA ASN A 414 11.75 -12.96 -11.81
C ASN A 414 12.20 -12.74 -10.35
N THR A 415 12.37 -13.79 -9.56
CA THR A 415 12.73 -13.65 -8.14
C THR A 415 14.21 -13.31 -7.99
N VAL A 416 14.48 -12.24 -7.27
CA VAL A 416 15.86 -11.88 -6.88
C VAL A 416 16.22 -12.63 -5.60
N THR A 417 17.22 -13.50 -5.68
CA THR A 417 17.67 -14.36 -4.56
C THR A 417 19.02 -13.93 -3.97
N THR A 418 19.67 -12.93 -4.56
CA THR A 418 20.99 -12.42 -4.16
C THR A 418 20.87 -10.98 -3.65
N ALA A 419 21.52 -10.68 -2.54
CA ALA A 419 21.63 -9.33 -2.00
C ALA A 419 22.98 -8.72 -2.37
N ASP A 420 22.93 -7.55 -3.01
CA ASP A 420 24.11 -6.77 -3.40
C ASP A 420 24.41 -5.73 -2.31
N LEU A 421 25.31 -6.08 -1.39
CA LEU A 421 25.65 -5.27 -0.23
C LEU A 421 26.84 -4.34 -0.54
N THR A 422 26.74 -3.10 -0.06
CA THR A 422 27.83 -2.13 -0.05
C THR A 422 28.05 -1.63 1.37
N ILE A 423 29.15 -2.05 1.99
CA ILE A 423 29.54 -1.66 3.35
C ILE A 423 30.83 -0.86 3.24
N GLU A 424 30.73 0.46 3.39
CA GLU A 424 31.81 1.42 3.12
C GLU A 424 32.35 1.28 1.67
N ASN A 425 33.54 0.72 1.49
CA ASN A 425 34.16 0.48 0.18
C ASN A 425 34.13 -1.00 -0.22
N TYR A 426 33.57 -1.88 0.61
CA TYR A 426 33.46 -3.31 0.35
C TYR A 426 32.13 -3.61 -0.34
N LYS A 427 32.21 -4.21 -1.53
CA LYS A 427 31.06 -4.63 -2.33
C LYS A 427 31.04 -6.15 -2.43
N ILE A 428 29.86 -6.72 -2.23
CA ILE A 428 29.67 -8.16 -2.17
C ILE A 428 28.25 -8.50 -2.63
N SER A 429 28.13 -9.56 -3.41
CA SER A 429 26.84 -10.19 -3.73
C SER A 429 26.81 -11.52 -2.99
N SER A 430 25.80 -11.74 -2.15
CA SER A 430 25.66 -12.97 -1.35
C SER A 430 24.26 -13.55 -1.49
N ASP A 431 24.19 -14.87 -1.42
CA ASP A 431 22.94 -15.63 -1.40
C ASP A 431 22.68 -16.28 -0.02
N SER A 432 23.35 -15.84 1.04
CA SER A 432 23.33 -16.38 2.41
C SER A 432 23.92 -17.78 2.63
N THR A 433 24.24 -18.55 1.58
CA THR A 433 24.87 -19.88 1.75
C THR A 433 26.38 -19.83 1.93
N ASP A 434 26.96 -18.66 1.66
CA ASP A 434 28.38 -18.36 1.60
C ASP A 434 28.92 -17.60 2.83
N GLU A 435 28.17 -17.53 3.93
CA GLU A 435 28.49 -16.72 5.12
C GLU A 435 29.94 -16.89 5.61
N ALA A 436 30.40 -18.15 5.76
CA ALA A 436 31.75 -18.45 6.25
C ALA A 436 32.85 -18.04 5.25
N GLU A 437 32.57 -18.15 3.95
CA GLU A 437 33.50 -17.75 2.88
C GLU A 437 33.57 -16.23 2.78
N GLN A 438 32.42 -15.55 2.82
CA GLN A 438 32.33 -14.10 2.73
C GLN A 438 32.94 -13.40 3.94
N MET A 439 32.79 -13.99 5.13
CA MET A 439 33.46 -13.49 6.33
C MET A 439 34.98 -13.61 6.24
N LYS A 440 35.48 -14.68 5.62
CA LYS A 440 36.91 -14.88 5.40
C LYS A 440 37.46 -13.89 4.37
N VAL A 441 36.79 -13.71 3.23
CA VAL A 441 37.18 -12.77 2.17
C VAL A 441 37.15 -11.32 2.68
N HIS A 442 36.15 -10.97 3.48
CA HIS A 442 36.07 -9.67 4.16
C HIS A 442 37.23 -9.44 5.13
N GLY A 443 37.59 -10.47 5.91
CA GLY A 443 38.77 -10.45 6.77
C GLY A 443 40.08 -10.21 5.99
N GLU A 444 40.28 -10.91 4.87
CA GLU A 444 41.45 -10.74 4.00
C GLU A 444 41.52 -9.33 3.38
N TYR A 445 40.37 -8.75 3.01
CA TYR A 445 40.27 -7.38 2.52
C TYR A 445 40.74 -6.35 3.57
N TRP A 446 40.25 -6.46 4.81
CA TRP A 446 40.67 -5.58 5.90
C TRP A 446 42.12 -5.80 6.32
N ASP A 447 42.63 -7.02 6.26
CA ASP A 447 44.04 -7.31 6.51
C ASP A 447 44.95 -6.66 5.46
N LYS A 448 44.49 -6.55 4.21
CA LYS A 448 45.19 -5.80 3.14
C LYS A 448 45.18 -4.29 3.40
N ILE A 449 44.04 -3.72 3.75
CA ILE A 449 43.93 -2.29 4.12
C ILE A 449 44.84 -1.98 5.32
N LEU A 450 44.80 -2.82 6.36
CA LEU A 450 45.66 -2.69 7.53
C LEU A 450 47.14 -2.69 7.15
N LYS A 451 47.57 -3.61 6.27
CA LYS A 451 48.97 -3.66 5.79
C LYS A 451 49.34 -2.39 5.02
N ASP A 452 48.48 -1.90 4.14
CA ASP A 452 48.76 -0.70 3.32
C ASP A 452 48.79 0.58 4.16
N GLU A 453 47.90 0.72 5.15
CA GLU A 453 47.82 1.89 6.01
C GLU A 453 48.95 1.92 7.05
N VAL A 454 49.32 0.76 7.60
CA VAL A 454 50.53 0.62 8.44
C VAL A 454 51.80 0.89 7.62
N LYS A 455 51.84 0.48 6.35
CA LYS A 455 52.97 0.77 5.46
C LYS A 455 53.10 2.27 5.18
N LYS A 456 52.00 2.97 4.88
CA LYS A 456 51.95 4.43 4.72
C LYS A 456 52.34 5.17 6.02
N ALA A 457 51.89 4.70 7.17
CA ALA A 457 52.30 5.23 8.47
C ALA A 457 53.80 4.99 8.78
N SER A 458 54.44 4.02 8.11
CA SER A 458 55.86 3.67 8.29
C SER A 458 56.84 4.34 7.35
N SER A 459 56.37 4.87 6.20
CA SER A 459 57.25 5.35 5.12
C SER A 459 58.03 6.63 5.45
N GLY A 460 57.72 7.29 6.57
CA GLY A 460 58.53 8.40 7.09
C GLY A 460 59.87 7.98 7.72
N ASN A 461 60.02 6.72 8.15
CA ASN A 461 61.18 6.30 8.95
C ASN A 461 62.41 5.94 8.09
N GLY A 462 62.23 5.58 6.82
CA GLY A 462 63.33 5.20 5.92
C GLY A 462 64.29 6.36 5.61
N CYS A 463 63.77 7.57 5.40
CA CYS A 463 64.60 8.76 5.17
C CYS A 463 65.36 9.21 6.42
N ILE A 464 64.87 8.91 7.62
CA ILE A 464 65.44 9.42 8.87
C ILE A 464 66.65 8.58 9.31
N VAL A 465 66.58 7.26 9.14
CA VAL A 465 67.75 6.38 9.36
C VAL A 465 68.91 6.80 8.45
N ALA A 466 68.61 7.13 7.19
CA ALA A 466 69.60 7.64 6.24
C ALA A 466 70.24 8.99 6.66
N ILE A 467 69.50 9.87 7.35
CA ILE A 467 70.02 11.15 7.87
C ILE A 467 70.85 10.94 9.15
N THR A 468 70.50 9.97 10.01
CA THR A 468 71.23 9.71 11.27
C THR A 468 72.57 8.98 11.10
N ILE A 469 72.72 8.17 10.04
CA ILE A 469 73.96 7.43 9.73
C ILE A 469 75.17 8.37 9.55
N PRO A 470 75.08 9.47 8.78
CA PRO A 470 76.15 10.48 8.68
C PRO A 470 76.56 11.09 10.03
N PHE A 471 75.61 11.38 10.93
CA PHE A 471 75.90 11.97 12.24
C PHE A 471 76.57 10.98 13.20
N TYR A 472 76.20 9.70 13.14
CA TYR A 472 76.92 8.63 13.85
C TYR A 472 78.34 8.46 13.33
N ALA A 473 78.53 8.49 12.00
CA ALA A 473 79.85 8.42 11.37
C ALA A 473 80.72 9.65 11.74
N PHE A 474 80.11 10.84 11.84
CA PHE A 474 80.79 12.06 12.27
C PHE A 474 81.19 12.01 13.76
N GLY A 475 80.31 11.48 14.62
CA GLY A 475 80.62 11.22 16.03
C GLY A 475 81.78 10.24 16.24
N LEU A 476 81.87 9.20 15.40
CA LEU A 476 82.96 8.23 15.37
C LEU A 476 84.27 8.83 14.83
N PHE A 477 84.19 9.66 13.78
CA PHE A 477 85.35 10.35 13.21
C PHE A 477 85.99 11.35 14.19
N CYS A 478 85.18 12.10 14.93
CA CYS A 478 85.66 13.01 15.98
C CYS A 478 86.33 12.26 17.15
N TYR A 479 85.91 11.01 17.43
CA TYR A 479 86.52 10.16 18.45
C TYR A 479 87.91 9.63 18.02
N LEU A 480 88.08 9.26 16.75
CA LEU A 480 89.32 8.70 16.22
C LEU A 480 90.42 9.74 15.96
N THR A 481 90.06 10.99 15.65
CA THR A 481 91.01 12.04 15.26
C THR A 481 91.63 12.80 16.44
N ASN A 482 90.96 12.87 17.60
CA ASN A 482 91.44 13.62 18.75
C ASN A 482 91.11 12.94 20.10
N PRO A 483 92.10 12.41 20.85
CA PRO A 483 91.86 11.72 22.12
C PRO A 483 91.29 12.59 23.25
N LYS A 484 91.30 13.94 23.10
CA LYS A 484 90.68 14.88 24.05
C LYS A 484 89.22 15.24 23.71
N ALA A 485 88.68 14.77 22.57
CA ALA A 485 87.34 15.12 22.08
C ALA A 485 86.23 14.12 22.49
N TYR A 486 86.50 13.21 23.43
CA TYR A 486 85.56 12.16 23.84
C TYR A 486 84.22 12.71 24.37
N ILE A 487 84.23 13.84 25.10
CA ILE A 487 83.00 14.46 25.64
C ILE A 487 82.05 14.90 24.52
N LEU A 488 82.59 15.49 23.44
CA LEU A 488 81.79 15.94 22.30
C LEU A 488 81.18 14.76 21.53
N SER A 489 81.94 13.67 21.39
CA SER A 489 81.44 12.42 20.79
C SER A 489 80.29 11.81 21.59
N TYR A 490 80.38 11.78 22.93
CA TYR A 490 79.31 11.28 23.80
C TYR A 490 78.02 12.11 23.71
N ILE A 491 78.13 13.44 23.62
CA ILE A 491 76.95 14.32 23.45
C ILE A 491 76.27 14.06 22.10
N ILE A 492 77.04 13.93 21.02
CA ILE A 492 76.50 13.64 19.68
C ILE A 492 75.81 12.27 19.68
N PHE A 493 76.41 11.24 20.27
CA PHE A 493 75.76 9.93 20.39
C PHE A 493 74.49 9.99 21.25
N SER A 494 74.50 10.70 22.38
CA SER A 494 73.33 10.82 23.26
C SER A 494 72.16 11.58 22.62
N VAL A 495 72.45 12.62 21.84
CA VAL A 495 71.41 13.38 21.12
C VAL A 495 70.87 12.55 19.96
N CYS A 496 71.74 11.83 19.23
CA CYS A 496 71.31 10.96 18.14
C CYS A 496 70.50 9.76 18.64
N THR A 497 70.88 9.13 19.76
CA THR A 497 70.08 8.06 20.39
C THR A 497 68.75 8.58 20.91
N GLY A 498 68.73 9.74 21.58
CA GLY A 498 67.50 10.37 22.07
C GLY A 498 66.53 10.76 20.95
N PHE A 499 67.05 11.34 19.86
CA PHE A 499 66.26 11.68 18.67
C PHE A 499 65.72 10.45 17.94
N LEU A 500 66.55 9.40 17.79
CA LEU A 500 66.10 8.11 17.24
C LEU A 500 65.02 7.47 18.13
N ALA A 501 65.17 7.53 19.46
CA ALA A 501 64.19 6.97 20.40
C ALA A 501 62.86 7.74 20.35
N LEU A 502 62.87 9.08 20.33
CA LEU A 502 61.66 9.91 20.21
C LEU A 502 60.93 9.67 18.88
N MET A 503 61.66 9.58 17.76
CA MET A 503 61.05 9.34 16.45
C MET A 503 60.56 7.89 16.30
N PHE A 504 61.26 6.91 16.90
CA PHE A 504 60.78 5.55 16.97
C PHE A 504 59.49 5.46 17.79
N TRP A 505 59.39 6.21 18.90
CA TRP A 505 58.19 6.30 19.72
C TRP A 505 57.03 6.97 18.97
N ALA A 506 57.26 8.11 18.30
CA ALA A 506 56.26 8.80 17.49
C ALA A 506 55.81 7.97 16.25
N GLY A 507 56.72 7.25 15.61
CA GLY A 507 56.38 6.32 14.53
C GLY A 507 55.62 5.08 15.03
N SER A 508 55.91 4.62 16.25
CA SER A 508 55.17 3.54 16.91
C SER A 508 53.76 3.97 17.33
N SER A 509 53.59 5.20 17.83
CA SER A 509 52.28 5.75 18.17
C SER A 509 51.42 5.94 16.93
N ASN A 510 51.98 6.50 15.85
CA ASN A 510 51.24 6.67 14.59
C ASN A 510 50.80 5.32 13.97
N LYS A 511 51.64 4.27 14.08
CA LYS A 511 51.25 2.90 13.69
C LYS A 511 50.17 2.33 14.60
N ALA A 512 50.22 2.59 15.90
CA ALA A 512 49.20 2.15 16.85
C ALA A 512 47.85 2.85 16.58
N ASP A 513 47.87 4.14 16.28
CA ASP A 513 46.68 4.92 15.95
C ASP A 513 46.07 4.50 14.60
N ALA A 514 46.90 4.26 13.57
CA ALA A 514 46.43 3.72 12.29
C ALA A 514 45.82 2.32 12.45
N ARG A 515 46.47 1.43 13.22
CA ARG A 515 45.91 0.10 13.57
C ARG A 515 44.59 0.22 14.29
N ARG A 516 44.48 1.15 15.25
CA ARG A 516 43.27 1.37 16.02
C ARG A 516 42.11 1.82 15.13
N LYS A 517 42.32 2.81 14.26
CA LYS A 517 41.30 3.30 13.32
C LYS A 517 40.81 2.22 12.37
N VAL A 518 41.73 1.47 11.74
CA VAL A 518 41.38 0.36 10.84
C VAL A 518 40.63 -0.74 11.58
N ASN A 519 41.06 -1.07 12.81
CA ASN A 519 40.39 -2.11 13.60
C ASN A 519 38.99 -1.68 14.06
N GLU A 520 38.80 -0.41 14.42
CA GLU A 520 37.48 0.15 14.74
C GLU A 520 36.53 0.12 13.53
N SER A 521 37.01 0.47 12.33
CA SER A 521 36.22 0.34 11.08
C SER A 521 35.95 -1.12 10.71
N ARG A 522 36.95 -2.00 10.87
CA ARG A 522 36.80 -3.45 10.66
C ARG A 522 35.70 -4.03 11.56
N ILE A 523 35.67 -3.69 12.85
CA ILE A 523 34.65 -4.18 13.79
C ILE A 523 33.26 -3.73 13.34
N LYS A 524 33.08 -2.45 12.98
CA LYS A 524 31.79 -1.93 12.49
C LYS A 524 31.36 -2.59 11.18
N SER A 525 32.32 -2.85 10.29
CA SER A 525 32.08 -3.50 9.01
C SER A 525 31.75 -4.99 9.16
N ASP A 526 32.39 -5.70 10.10
CA ASP A 526 32.09 -7.09 10.47
C ASP A 526 30.69 -7.21 11.09
N GLU A 527 30.35 -6.31 12.02
CA GLU A 527 29.00 -6.25 12.61
C GLU A 527 27.93 -5.96 11.55
N ALA A 528 28.17 -5.01 10.66
CA ALA A 528 27.25 -4.70 9.56
C ALA A 528 27.09 -5.88 8.58
N LEU A 529 28.18 -6.56 8.22
CA LEU A 529 28.15 -7.71 7.31
C LEU A 529 27.40 -8.89 7.94
N ARG A 530 27.71 -9.24 9.20
CA ARG A 530 26.98 -10.28 9.94
C ARG A 530 25.50 -9.96 10.09
N GLY A 531 25.18 -8.70 10.40
CA GLY A 531 23.80 -8.22 10.45
C GLY A 531 23.07 -8.44 9.13
N CYS A 532 23.68 -8.03 8.01
CA CYS A 532 23.11 -8.23 6.67
C CYS A 532 22.94 -9.71 6.31
N LEU A 533 23.91 -10.57 6.61
CA LEU A 533 23.86 -12.00 6.29
C LEU A 533 22.81 -12.73 7.15
N THR A 534 22.70 -12.37 8.43
CA THR A 534 21.66 -12.89 9.32
C THR A 534 20.27 -12.48 8.82
N GLU A 535 20.07 -11.19 8.54
CA GLU A 535 18.81 -10.69 7.99
C GLU A 535 18.48 -11.31 6.64
N LEU A 536 19.47 -11.54 5.77
CA LEU A 536 19.25 -12.19 4.47
C LEU A 536 18.79 -13.64 4.63
N LYS A 537 19.34 -14.36 5.61
CA LYS A 537 18.92 -15.72 5.93
C LYS A 537 17.49 -15.76 6.46
N ASP A 538 17.14 -14.84 7.37
CA ASP A 538 15.79 -14.70 7.90
C ASP A 538 14.79 -14.33 6.79
N PHE A 539 15.18 -13.38 5.91
CA PHE A 539 14.42 -12.98 4.74
C PHE A 539 14.13 -14.16 3.81
N LYS A 540 15.13 -15.00 3.51
CA LYS A 540 14.93 -16.19 2.67
C LYS A 540 14.04 -17.23 3.33
N ALA A 541 14.25 -17.49 4.63
CA ALA A 541 13.41 -18.43 5.37
C ALA A 541 11.95 -17.97 5.44
N GLU A 542 11.71 -16.66 5.55
CA GLU A 542 10.37 -16.08 5.44
C GLU A 542 9.82 -16.21 4.02
N TYR A 543 10.62 -15.85 3.00
CA TYR A 543 10.23 -15.95 1.60
C TYR A 543 9.77 -17.37 1.24
N ASP A 544 10.56 -18.40 1.59
CA ASP A 544 10.24 -19.80 1.29
C ASP A 544 8.96 -20.25 2.02
N ARG A 545 8.75 -19.78 3.25
CA ARG A 545 7.54 -20.06 4.03
C ARG A 545 6.30 -19.43 3.39
N GLU A 546 6.41 -18.19 2.93
CA GLU A 546 5.30 -17.49 2.26
C GLU A 546 5.06 -18.05 0.85
N ASP A 547 6.09 -18.43 0.10
CA ASP A 547 5.96 -19.08 -1.21
C ASP A 547 5.26 -20.45 -1.10
N ALA A 548 5.55 -21.22 -0.05
CA ALA A 548 4.90 -22.50 0.20
C ALA A 548 3.37 -22.39 0.36
N LYS A 549 2.85 -21.20 0.74
CA LYS A 549 1.40 -20.96 0.82
C LYS A 549 0.73 -20.91 -0.55
N ALA A 550 1.48 -20.75 -1.64
CA ALA A 550 0.93 -20.81 -3.00
C ALA A 550 0.17 -22.13 -3.25
N SER A 551 0.70 -23.27 -2.77
CA SER A 551 0.01 -24.56 -2.89
C SER A 551 -1.25 -24.66 -2.03
N GLU A 552 -1.29 -23.98 -0.87
CA GLU A 552 -2.50 -23.90 -0.03
C GLU A 552 -3.60 -23.12 -0.78
N VAL A 553 -3.27 -21.95 -1.35
CA VAL A 553 -4.23 -21.16 -2.15
C VAL A 553 -4.79 -21.98 -3.30
N LYS A 554 -3.93 -22.65 -4.08
CA LYS A 554 -4.36 -23.49 -5.19
C LYS A 554 -5.29 -24.62 -4.74
N THR A 555 -4.90 -25.35 -3.69
CA THR A 555 -5.71 -26.46 -3.15
C THR A 555 -7.06 -25.98 -2.64
N MET A 556 -7.07 -24.83 -1.95
CA MET A 556 -8.30 -24.20 -1.47
C MET A 556 -9.22 -23.87 -2.64
N LEU A 557 -8.74 -23.15 -3.66
CA LEU A 557 -9.55 -22.79 -4.83
C LEU A 557 -10.11 -24.02 -5.55
N GLN A 558 -9.29 -25.05 -5.79
CA GLN A 558 -9.69 -26.29 -6.46
C GLN A 558 -10.71 -27.12 -5.66
N SER A 559 -10.77 -26.93 -4.34
CA SER A 559 -11.76 -27.60 -3.48
C SER A 559 -13.14 -26.96 -3.53
N ILE A 560 -13.25 -25.71 -3.96
CA ILE A 560 -14.53 -24.97 -4.00
C ILE A 560 -15.36 -25.48 -5.18
N ARG A 561 -16.57 -25.96 -4.90
CA ARG A 561 -17.50 -26.46 -5.92
C ARG A 561 -18.75 -25.60 -5.99
N ALA A 562 -19.13 -25.17 -7.20
CA ALA A 562 -20.33 -24.36 -7.41
C ALA A 562 -21.61 -25.11 -6.99
N GLU A 563 -21.61 -26.44 -7.14
CA GLU A 563 -22.75 -27.29 -6.78
C GLU A 563 -23.04 -27.27 -5.28
N GLU A 564 -22.04 -27.06 -4.42
CA GLU A 564 -22.24 -27.01 -2.96
C GLU A 564 -23.07 -25.79 -2.54
N PHE A 565 -22.87 -24.65 -3.22
CA PHE A 565 -23.65 -23.43 -2.99
C PHE A 565 -25.05 -23.48 -3.61
N LEU A 566 -25.25 -24.36 -4.60
CA LEU A 566 -26.55 -24.57 -5.24
C LEU A 566 -27.33 -25.76 -4.62
N ALA A 567 -26.64 -26.64 -3.88
CA ALA A 567 -27.21 -27.85 -3.27
C ALA A 567 -27.42 -27.78 -1.76
N ASN A 568 -26.68 -26.93 -1.02
CA ASN A 568 -26.85 -26.80 0.44
C ASN A 568 -28.21 -26.23 0.87
N SER A 569 -29.03 -25.73 -0.06
CA SER A 569 -30.43 -25.40 0.19
C SER A 569 -31.39 -26.60 0.09
N ARG A 570 -30.89 -27.83 -0.13
CA ARG A 570 -31.71 -29.05 -0.20
C ARG A 570 -32.15 -29.56 1.19
N THR A 571 -31.50 -29.10 2.26
CA THR A 571 -31.69 -29.65 3.62
C THR A 571 -32.58 -28.80 4.54
N THR A 572 -32.98 -27.60 4.13
CA THR A 572 -33.97 -26.80 4.84
C THR A 572 -35.37 -27.10 4.28
N SER A 573 -35.91 -28.24 4.72
CA SER A 573 -37.33 -28.59 4.57
C SER A 573 -38.15 -28.06 5.74
#